data_AF-A0A370FG33-F1
#
_entry.id   AF-A0A370FG33-F1
#
_cell.length_a   1.000
_cell.length_b   1.000
_cell.length_c   1.000
_cell.angle_alpha   90.00
_cell.angle_beta   90.00
_cell.angle_gamma   90.00
#
_symmetry.space_group_name_H-M   'P 1'
#
loop_
_entity.id
_entity.type
_entity.pdbx_description
1 polymer ?
#
loop_
_entity_poly.entity_id
_entity_poly.type
_entity_poly.pdbx_seq_one_letter_code
_entity_poly.pdbx_strand_id
1 'polypeptide(L)'
;MGALLQLLPFITQIFDKVLPDKTAADAAKLRLVELAQQGDLEQLKADVAMATAQTEVNRIEAASTRLFVAGWRPFVGWTCGLAVAFKYIGGPALFMLCQAIGHPVTLPEIDTAELWPLLLGMLGLGSLRTVEKVKKAA
;
A
#
# COMPACT_ATOMS: atom_id res chain seq x y z
N MET A 1 -10.25 -11.90 -9.35
CA MET A 1 -11.31 -11.12 -10.01
C MET A 1 -11.40 -11.41 -11.51
N GLY A 2 -10.33 -11.85 -12.20
CA GLY A 2 -10.40 -12.25 -13.61
C GLY A 2 -11.19 -13.53 -13.94
N ALA A 3 -11.13 -14.58 -13.11
CA ALA A 3 -11.63 -15.90 -13.50
C ALA A 3 -13.16 -15.95 -13.74
N LEU A 4 -13.99 -15.35 -12.89
CA LEU A 4 -15.45 -15.43 -13.03
C LEU A 4 -15.97 -14.58 -14.21
N LEU A 5 -15.38 -13.39 -14.41
CA LEU A 5 -15.66 -12.49 -15.54
C LEU A 5 -15.17 -13.07 -16.88
N GLN A 6 -14.03 -13.77 -16.89
CA GLN A 6 -13.51 -14.47 -18.07
C GLN A 6 -14.30 -15.73 -18.41
N LEU A 7 -14.98 -16.34 -17.41
CA LEU A 7 -15.85 -17.49 -17.61
C LEU A 7 -17.27 -17.11 -18.02
N LEU A 8 -17.67 -15.83 -17.96
CA LEU A 8 -18.98 -15.36 -18.43
C LEU A 8 -19.35 -15.83 -19.84
N PRO A 9 -18.51 -15.70 -20.89
CA PRO A 9 -18.87 -16.17 -22.24
C PRO A 9 -19.06 -17.69 -22.32
N PHE A 10 -18.35 -18.45 -21.50
CA PHE A 10 -18.47 -19.91 -21.43
C PHE A 10 -19.72 -20.34 -20.65
N ILE A 11 -20.02 -19.64 -19.56
CA ILE A 11 -21.23 -19.84 -18.76
C ILE A 11 -22.47 -19.46 -19.57
N THR A 12 -22.44 -18.39 -20.38
CA THR A 12 -23.57 -18.01 -21.26
C THR A 12 -23.83 -19.03 -22.36
N GLN A 13 -22.79 -19.63 -22.97
CA GLN A 13 -22.97 -20.67 -23.99
C GLN A 13 -23.58 -21.97 -23.42
N ILE A 14 -23.24 -22.31 -22.18
CA ILE A 14 -23.84 -23.46 -21.50
C ILE A 14 -25.27 -23.13 -21.04
N PHE A 15 -25.51 -21.92 -20.56
CA PHE A 15 -26.86 -21.46 -20.17
C PHE A 15 -27.81 -21.42 -21.37
N ASP A 16 -27.40 -20.90 -22.53
CA ASP A 16 -28.23 -20.86 -23.74
C ASP A 16 -28.59 -22.27 -24.27
N LYS A 17 -27.76 -23.28 -23.96
CA LYS A 17 -27.97 -24.67 -24.40
C LYS A 17 -28.82 -25.49 -23.42
N VAL A 18 -28.90 -25.09 -22.15
CA VAL A 18 -29.60 -25.83 -21.07
C VAL A 18 -30.89 -25.12 -20.61
N LEU A 19 -31.03 -23.81 -20.81
CA LEU A 19 -32.24 -23.04 -20.50
C LEU A 19 -32.60 -22.08 -21.67
N PRO A 20 -33.62 -22.41 -22.49
CA PRO A 20 -34.09 -21.55 -23.59
C PRO A 20 -34.88 -20.29 -23.17
N ASP A 21 -35.10 -20.06 -21.87
CA ASP A 21 -35.97 -18.99 -21.37
C ASP A 21 -35.15 -17.77 -20.88
N LYS A 22 -35.12 -16.71 -21.69
CA LYS A 22 -34.32 -15.48 -21.49
C LYS A 22 -34.54 -14.81 -20.12
N THR A 23 -35.72 -15.02 -19.52
CA THR A 23 -36.08 -14.45 -18.21
C THR A 23 -35.33 -15.08 -17.03
N ALA A 24 -35.07 -16.38 -17.09
CA ALA A 24 -34.32 -17.10 -16.06
C ALA A 24 -32.82 -16.82 -16.13
N ALA A 25 -32.28 -16.65 -17.35
CA ALA A 25 -30.88 -16.30 -17.57
C ALA A 25 -30.54 -14.89 -17.05
N ASP A 26 -31.43 -13.91 -17.24
CA ASP A 26 -31.23 -12.55 -16.73
C ASP A 26 -31.43 -12.47 -15.21
N ALA A 27 -32.34 -13.25 -14.63
CA ALA A 27 -32.45 -13.38 -13.17
C ALA A 27 -31.21 -14.04 -12.55
N ALA A 28 -30.62 -15.04 -13.20
CA ALA A 28 -29.37 -15.67 -12.77
C ALA A 28 -28.19 -14.69 -12.86
N LYS A 29 -28.09 -13.89 -13.94
CA LYS A 29 -27.07 -12.83 -14.06
C LYS A 29 -27.22 -11.78 -12.97
N LEU A 30 -28.44 -11.34 -12.66
CA LEU A 30 -28.69 -10.35 -11.60
C LEU A 30 -28.24 -10.89 -10.24
N ARG A 31 -28.59 -12.13 -9.91
CA ARG A 31 -28.14 -12.79 -8.67
C ARG A 31 -26.63 -12.99 -8.62
N LEU A 32 -25.98 -13.30 -9.73
CA LEU A 32 -24.53 -13.42 -9.80
C LEU A 32 -23.84 -12.06 -9.58
N VAL A 33 -24.40 -10.97 -10.11
CA VAL A 33 -23.91 -9.60 -9.88
C VAL A 33 -24.11 -9.20 -8.42
N GLU A 34 -25.27 -9.49 -7.82
CA GLU A 34 -25.53 -9.23 -6.39
C GLU A 34 -24.58 -10.02 -5.49
N LEU A 35 -24.38 -11.31 -5.76
CA LEU A 35 -23.43 -12.16 -5.02
C LEU A 35 -21.98 -11.67 -5.17
N ALA A 36 -21.59 -11.22 -6.37
CA ALA A 36 -20.28 -10.62 -6.61
C ALA A 36 -20.11 -9.31 -5.83
N GLN A 37 -21.11 -8.43 -5.84
CA GLN A 37 -21.10 -7.18 -5.06
C GLN A 37 -21.07 -7.44 -3.56
N GLN A 38 -21.79 -8.45 -3.07
CA GLN A 38 -21.77 -8.87 -1.67
C GLN A 38 -20.37 -9.37 -1.26
N GLY A 39 -19.74 -10.21 -2.09
CA GLY A 39 -18.36 -10.66 -1.85
C GLY A 39 -17.34 -9.53 -1.81
N ASP A 40 -17.45 -8.57 -2.74
CA ASP A 40 -16.58 -7.39 -2.77
C ASP A 40 -16.80 -6.50 -1.53
N LEU A 41 -18.05 -6.34 -1.09
CA LEU A 41 -18.40 -5.60 0.13
C LEU A 41 -17.86 -6.27 1.39
N GLU A 42 -17.94 -7.59 1.49
CA GLU A 42 -17.38 -8.34 2.62
C GLU A 42 -15.87 -8.23 2.69
N GLN A 43 -15.19 -8.32 1.54
CA GLN A 43 -13.75 -8.14 1.48
C GLN A 43 -13.33 -6.71 1.87
N LEU A 44 -14.04 -5.70 1.37
CA LEU A 44 -13.76 -4.31 1.73
C LEU A 44 -13.98 -4.07 3.23
N LYS A 45 -15.03 -4.67 3.82
CA LYS A 45 -15.28 -4.60 5.26
C LYS A 45 -14.16 -5.25 6.06
N ALA A 46 -13.66 -6.41 5.64
CA ALA A 46 -12.53 -7.06 6.29
C ALA A 46 -11.26 -6.17 6.24
N ASP A 47 -10.95 -5.58 5.08
CA ASP A 47 -9.81 -4.69 4.90
C ASP A 47 -9.91 -3.42 5.77
N VAL A 48 -11.11 -2.84 5.87
CA VAL A 48 -11.38 -1.68 6.73
C VAL A 48 -11.26 -2.08 8.21
N ALA A 49 -11.77 -3.24 8.61
CA ALA A 49 -11.67 -3.72 9.98
C ALA A 49 -10.21 -3.92 10.40
N MET A 50 -9.38 -4.52 9.54
CA MET A 50 -7.94 -4.67 9.78
C MET A 50 -7.23 -3.32 9.89
N ALA A 51 -7.49 -2.39 8.96
CA ALA A 51 -6.89 -1.05 9.01
C ALA A 51 -7.31 -0.27 10.26
N THR A 52 -8.56 -0.43 10.70
CA THR A 52 -9.10 0.18 11.91
C THR A 52 -8.41 -0.38 13.15
N ALA A 53 -8.27 -1.71 13.24
CA ALA A 53 -7.57 -2.36 14.34
C ALA A 53 -6.10 -1.89 14.43
N GLN A 54 -5.41 -1.80 13.30
CA GLN A 54 -4.04 -1.27 13.27
C GLN A 54 -3.97 0.19 13.73
N THR A 55 -4.93 1.03 13.32
CA THR A 55 -4.98 2.44 13.72
C THR A 55 -5.20 2.60 15.22
N GLU A 56 -6.05 1.76 15.82
CA GLU A 56 -6.29 1.80 17.26
C GLU A 56 -5.06 1.35 18.06
N VAL A 57 -4.37 0.29 17.61
CA VAL A 57 -3.09 -0.11 18.22
C VAL A 57 -2.09 1.04 18.13
N ASN A 58 -1.94 1.67 16.96
CA ASN A 58 -1.03 2.80 16.79
C ASN A 58 -1.38 3.97 17.71
N ARG A 59 -2.68 4.24 17.91
CA ARG A 59 -3.16 5.31 18.80
C ARG A 59 -2.80 5.00 20.26
N ILE A 60 -2.99 3.76 20.70
CA ILE A 60 -2.65 3.30 22.05
C ILE A 60 -1.13 3.34 22.27
N GLU A 61 -0.34 2.88 21.30
CA GLU A 61 1.12 2.93 21.35
C GLU A 61 1.62 4.37 21.45
N ALA A 62 1.06 5.28 20.63
CA ALA A 62 1.40 6.69 20.64
C ALA A 62 0.99 7.39 21.95
N ALA A 63 -0.08 6.94 22.60
CA ALA A 63 -0.53 7.46 23.90
C ALA A 63 0.25 6.87 25.10
N SER A 64 1.12 5.90 24.88
CA SER A 64 1.90 5.26 25.94
C SER A 64 2.87 6.24 26.59
N THR A 65 2.95 6.24 27.92
CA THR A 65 3.94 7.02 28.68
C THR A 65 5.36 6.45 28.58
N ARG A 66 5.51 5.23 28.06
CA ARG A 66 6.82 4.59 27.86
C ARG A 66 7.45 5.07 26.56
N LEU A 67 8.57 5.79 26.67
CA LEU A 67 9.31 6.35 25.53
C LEU A 67 9.65 5.32 24.43
N PHE A 68 10.00 4.09 24.81
CA PHE A 68 10.30 3.05 23.82
C PHE A 68 9.08 2.61 23.01
N VAL A 69 7.87 2.72 23.57
CA VAL A 69 6.61 2.31 22.90
C VAL A 69 6.07 3.45 22.03
N ALA A 70 6.01 4.67 22.56
CA ALA A 70 5.51 5.81 21.81
C ALA A 70 6.54 6.39 20.83
N GLY A 71 7.83 6.25 21.13
CA GLY A 71 8.91 6.96 20.45
C GLY A 71 9.53 6.25 19.26
N TRP A 72 9.30 4.94 19.06
CA TRP A 72 9.96 4.21 17.97
C TRP A 72 9.56 4.74 16.59
N ARG A 73 8.28 5.06 16.36
CA ARG A 73 7.80 5.64 15.08
C ARG A 73 8.42 7.02 14.82
N PRO A 74 8.35 8.00 15.76
CA PRO A 74 9.10 9.25 15.64
C PRO A 74 10.59 9.04 15.40
N PHE A 75 11.25 8.15 16.14
CA PHE A 75 12.69 7.91 16.02
C PHE A 75 13.07 7.52 14.59
N VAL A 76 12.39 6.52 14.02
CA VAL A 76 12.64 6.10 12.63
C VAL A 76 12.33 7.23 11.65
N GLY A 77 11.26 8.00 11.90
CA GLY A 77 10.91 9.20 11.13
C GLY A 77 12.01 10.25 11.11
N TRP A 78 12.55 10.59 12.28
CA TRP A 78 13.65 11.54 12.44
C TRP A 78 14.94 11.03 11.80
N THR A 79 15.28 9.75 11.96
CA THR A 79 16.48 9.20 11.31
C THR A 79 16.39 9.25 9.80
N CYS A 80 15.23 8.90 9.22
CA CYS A 80 15.01 9.00 7.79
C CYS A 80 15.03 10.47 7.32
N GLY A 81 14.37 11.37 8.06
CA GLY A 81 14.35 12.80 7.76
C GLY A 81 15.74 13.44 7.80
N LEU A 82 16.56 13.10 8.81
CA LEU A 82 17.94 13.55 8.92
C LEU A 82 18.82 13.00 7.79
N ALA A 83 18.65 11.73 7.40
CA ALA A 83 19.36 11.14 6.28
C ALA A 83 19.05 11.85 4.96
N VAL A 84 17.76 12.13 4.70
CA VAL A 84 17.32 12.90 3.52
C VAL A 84 17.86 14.34 3.57
N ALA A 85 17.73 15.01 4.71
CA ALA A 85 18.23 16.38 4.88
C ALA A 85 19.75 16.46 4.69
N PHE A 86 20.51 15.50 5.21
CA PHE A 86 21.93 15.41 4.97
C PHE A 86 22.25 15.13 3.49
N LYS A 87 21.56 14.20 2.83
CA LYS A 87 21.85 13.90 1.41
C LYS A 87 21.62 15.09 0.50
N TYR A 88 20.53 15.83 0.67
CA TYR A 88 20.12 16.88 -0.26
C TYR A 88 20.55 18.30 0.13
N ILE A 89 20.75 18.57 1.41
CA ILE A 89 21.05 19.92 1.92
C ILE A 89 22.41 19.91 2.63
N GLY A 90 22.55 19.10 3.67
CA GLY A 90 23.73 19.12 4.55
C GLY A 90 25.03 18.77 3.82
N GLY A 91 25.03 17.71 3.03
CA GLY A 91 26.15 17.25 2.22
C GLY A 91 26.59 18.32 1.23
N PRO A 92 25.75 18.75 0.27
CA PRO A 92 26.11 19.80 -0.69
C PRO A 92 26.60 21.09 -0.02
N ALA A 93 25.94 21.53 1.07
CA ALA A 93 26.38 22.69 1.84
C ALA A 93 27.76 22.50 2.46
N LEU A 94 28.02 21.34 3.06
CA LEU A 94 29.33 21.01 3.65
C LEU A 94 30.41 20.93 2.57
N PHE A 95 30.13 20.32 1.42
CA PHE A 95 31.06 20.27 0.30
C PHE A 95 31.40 21.67 -0.22
N MET A 96 30.42 22.54 -0.41
CA MET A 96 30.64 23.93 -0.82
C MET A 96 31.49 24.69 0.20
N LEU A 97 31.20 24.53 1.50
CA LEU A 97 31.95 25.18 2.58
C LEU A 97 33.40 24.68 2.65
N CYS A 98 33.60 23.36 2.59
CA CYS A 98 34.92 22.73 2.60
C CYS A 98 35.75 23.14 1.38
N GLN A 99 35.14 23.24 0.19
CA GLN A 99 35.80 23.80 -0.99
C GLN A 99 36.19 25.27 -0.79
N ALA A 100 35.32 26.10 -0.22
CA ALA A 100 35.59 27.52 -0.01
C ALA A 100 36.73 27.76 1.00
N ILE A 101 36.91 26.85 1.97
CA ILE A 101 38.00 26.92 2.98
C ILE A 101 39.28 26.24 2.46
N GLY A 102 39.28 25.66 1.25
CA GLY A 102 40.47 25.06 0.63
C GLY A 102 40.78 23.64 1.10
N HIS A 103 39.85 22.98 1.80
CA HIS A 103 39.95 21.59 2.24
C HIS A 103 38.89 20.75 1.54
N PRO A 104 39.10 20.31 0.29
CA PRO A 104 38.12 19.49 -0.40
C PRO A 104 37.92 18.15 0.34
N VAL A 105 36.67 17.87 0.70
CA VAL A 105 36.27 16.63 1.38
C VAL A 105 35.41 15.80 0.44
N THR A 106 35.63 14.49 0.41
CA THR A 106 34.73 13.53 -0.25
C THR A 106 33.58 13.19 0.70
N LEU A 107 32.36 13.47 0.26
CA LEU A 107 31.18 13.11 1.04
C LEU A 107 30.87 11.61 0.88
N PRO A 108 30.48 10.92 1.96
CA PRO A 108 29.95 9.58 1.85
C PRO A 108 28.62 9.60 1.10
N GLU A 109 28.45 8.66 0.18
CA GLU A 109 27.18 8.51 -0.52
C GLU A 109 26.18 7.75 0.36
N ILE A 110 25.06 8.40 0.67
CA ILE A 110 23.93 7.73 1.34
C ILE A 110 23.15 6.93 0.30
N ASP A 111 23.04 5.62 0.50
CA ASP A 111 22.23 4.74 -0.36
C ASP A 111 20.73 5.04 -0.18
N THR A 112 20.10 5.44 -1.27
CA THR A 112 18.68 5.72 -1.32
C THR A 112 17.81 4.50 -1.63
N ALA A 113 18.42 3.40 -2.10
CA ALA A 113 17.72 2.17 -2.43
C ALA A 113 17.06 1.52 -1.22
N GLU A 114 17.68 1.64 -0.04
CA GLU A 114 17.12 1.15 1.22
C GLU A 114 16.30 2.22 1.97
N LEU A 115 16.68 3.49 1.82
CA LEU A 115 16.03 4.62 2.50
C LEU A 115 14.60 4.87 2.00
N TRP A 116 14.37 4.83 0.67
CA TRP A 116 13.06 5.11 0.11
C TRP A 116 12.00 4.07 0.47
N PRO A 117 12.25 2.76 0.38
CA PRO A 117 11.30 1.75 0.84
C PRO A 117 10.94 1.90 2.32
N LEU A 118 11.92 2.21 3.17
CA LEU A 118 11.69 2.43 4.60
C LEU A 118 10.80 3.66 4.84
N LEU A 119 11.12 4.78 4.20
CA LEU A 119 10.34 6.02 4.31
C LEU A 119 8.90 5.80 3.80
N LEU A 120 8.74 5.24 2.59
CA LEU A 120 7.43 4.98 1.99
C LEU A 120 6.61 3.97 2.82
N GLY A 121 7.27 2.97 3.39
CA GLY A 121 6.66 2.02 4.31
C GLY A 121 6.06 2.71 5.55
N MET A 122 6.77 3.67 6.14
CA MET A 122 6.25 4.45 7.28
C MET A 122 5.12 5.40 6.90
N LEU A 123 5.13 5.96 5.69
CA LEU A 123 4.03 6.79 5.18
C LEU A 123 2.77 5.97 4.81
N GLY A 124 2.83 4.63 4.93
CA GLY A 124 1.73 3.75 4.52
C GLY A 124 1.58 3.61 3.01
N LEU A 125 2.57 4.06 2.24
CA LEU A 125 2.64 3.93 0.77
C LEU A 125 3.29 2.59 0.39
N GLY A 126 2.83 1.51 1.00
CA GLY A 126 3.35 0.16 0.76
C GLY A 126 2.86 -0.42 -0.58
N SER A 127 3.76 -1.08 -1.32
CA SER A 127 3.46 -1.71 -2.62
C SER A 127 2.51 -2.92 -2.52
N LEU A 128 2.37 -3.54 -1.33
CA LEU A 128 1.59 -4.77 -1.14
C LEU A 128 0.11 -4.61 -1.55
N ARG A 129 -0.55 -3.51 -1.18
CA ARG A 129 -1.94 -3.24 -1.60
C ARG A 129 -2.07 -2.92 -3.08
N THR A 130 -1.05 -2.30 -3.67
CA THR A 130 -1.02 -2.01 -5.11
C THR A 130 -0.86 -3.30 -5.91
N VAL A 131 0.00 -4.21 -5.45
CA VAL A 131 0.21 -5.52 -6.09
C VAL A 131 -1.05 -6.39 -6.01
N GLU A 132 -1.77 -6.39 -4.89
CA GLU A 132 -3.05 -7.10 -4.77
C GLU A 132 -4.12 -6.55 -5.72
N LYS A 133 -4.23 -5.21 -5.86
CA LYS A 133 -5.16 -4.60 -6.82
C LYS A 133 -4.80 -4.95 -8.26
N VAL A 134 -3.51 -4.91 -8.62
CA VAL A 134 -3.04 -5.26 -9.97
C VAL A 134 -3.28 -6.75 -10.27
N LYS A 135 -3.00 -7.64 -9.33
CA LYS A 135 -3.28 -9.09 -9.46
C LYS A 135 -4.77 -9.42 -9.51
N LYS A 136 -5.63 -8.59 -8.92
CA LYS A 136 -7.09 -8.74 -9.06
C LYS A 136 -7.59 -8.22 -10.40
N ALA A 137 -6.96 -7.20 -10.96
CA ALA A 137 -7.32 -6.60 -12.25
C ALA A 137 -6.83 -7.42 -13.46
N ALA A 138 -5.73 -8.17 -13.32
CA ALA A 138 -5.31 -9.22 -14.25
C ALA A 138 -6.13 -10.51 -14.07
#